data_AF-A0A7S4NTE9-F1
#
_entry.id   AF-A0A7S4NTE9-F1
#
_cell.length_a   1.000
_cell.length_b   1.000
_cell.length_c   1.000
_cell.angle_alpha   90.00
_cell.angle_beta   90.00
_cell.angle_gamma   90.00
#
_symmetry.space_group_name_H-M   'P 1'
#
loop_
_entity.id
_entity.type
_entity.pdbx_description
1 polymer ?
#
loop_
_entity_poly.entity_id
_entity_poly.type
_entity_poly.pdbx_seq_one_letter_code
_entity_poly.pdbx_strand_id
1 'polypeptide(L)'
;MKAASWTWDVLNVSSERPSARYGHASVVLADRVLIFGGRDSNGSDLNDLWIFTIDTNWTKVEYNMASWPPARSFHSMSISEGKVALFGGIEGGVSVLDDFW
;
A
#
# COMPACT_ATOMS: atom_id res chain seq x y z
N MET A 1 6.46 -32.00 -16.92
CA MET A 1 6.12 -30.81 -16.12
C MET A 1 5.41 -29.82 -17.03
N LYS A 2 4.19 -29.38 -16.73
CA LYS A 2 3.55 -28.30 -17.51
C LYS A 2 4.32 -27.01 -17.21
N ALA A 3 4.77 -26.31 -18.25
CA ALA A 3 5.31 -24.96 -18.09
C ALA A 3 4.22 -24.07 -17.50
N ALA A 4 4.53 -23.34 -16.43
CA ALA A 4 3.66 -22.26 -15.96
C ALA A 4 3.59 -21.20 -17.07
N SER A 5 2.39 -20.87 -17.53
CA SER A 5 2.17 -19.73 -18.42
C SER A 5 1.98 -18.49 -17.56
N TRP A 6 2.87 -17.51 -17.72
CA TRP A 6 2.78 -16.21 -17.06
C TRP A 6 1.93 -15.28 -17.92
N THR A 7 0.62 -15.26 -17.66
CA THR A 7 -0.31 -14.33 -18.31
C THR A 7 -0.63 -13.18 -17.37
N TRP A 8 -0.88 -12.01 -17.96
CA TRP A 8 -1.42 -10.86 -17.25
C TRP A 8 -2.93 -10.84 -17.42
N ASP A 9 -3.64 -10.76 -16.31
CA ASP A 9 -5.09 -10.68 -16.28
C ASP A 9 -5.54 -9.43 -15.53
N VAL A 10 -6.55 -8.75 -16.07
CA VAL A 10 -7.22 -7.66 -15.36
C VAL A 10 -8.23 -8.28 -14.40
N LEU A 11 -8.03 -8.06 -13.10
CA LEU A 11 -8.92 -8.58 -12.06
C LEU A 11 -10.18 -7.73 -11.95
N ASN A 12 -11.35 -8.38 -11.95
CA ASN A 12 -12.61 -7.75 -11.55
C ASN A 12 -12.67 -7.72 -10.01
N VAL A 13 -12.46 -6.55 -9.42
CA VAL A 13 -12.42 -6.37 -7.96
C VAL A 13 -13.70 -5.74 -7.42
N SER A 14 -13.86 -5.76 -6.10
CA SER A 14 -14.97 -5.10 -5.38
C SER A 14 -15.09 -3.60 -5.71
N SER A 15 -16.31 -3.05 -5.56
CA SER A 15 -16.58 -1.62 -5.76
C SER A 15 -15.88 -0.74 -4.73
N GLU A 16 -15.84 -1.18 -3.48
CA GLU A 16 -15.01 -0.61 -2.43
C GLU A 16 -13.56 -1.02 -2.67
N ARG A 17 -12.68 -0.04 -2.89
CA ARG A 17 -11.27 -0.22 -3.26
C ARG A 17 -10.49 1.09 -3.08
N PRO A 18 -9.15 1.05 -2.99
CA PRO A 18 -8.33 2.26 -2.96
C PRO A 18 -8.58 3.14 -4.18
N SER A 19 -8.50 4.46 -3.98
CA SER A 19 -8.40 5.44 -5.06
C SER A 19 -7.19 5.17 -5.96
N ALA A 20 -7.28 5.60 -7.23
CA ALA A 20 -6.14 5.60 -8.15
C ALA A 20 -4.97 6.41 -7.54
N ARG A 21 -3.77 5.83 -7.55
CA ARG A 21 -2.61 6.37 -6.83
C ARG A 21 -1.29 5.95 -7.46
N TYR A 22 -0.22 6.70 -7.18
CA TYR A 22 1.17 6.36 -7.50
C TYR A 22 2.08 6.55 -6.29
N GLY A 23 3.31 6.03 -6.34
CA GLY A 23 4.27 6.16 -5.24
C GLY A 23 3.82 5.50 -3.92
N HIS A 24 2.85 4.58 -3.97
CA HIS A 24 2.49 3.75 -2.83
C HIS A 24 3.56 2.67 -2.63
N ALA A 25 3.67 2.14 -1.41
CA ALA A 25 4.43 0.93 -1.16
C ALA A 25 3.50 -0.25 -0.90
N SER A 26 3.99 -1.46 -1.16
CA SER A 26 3.26 -2.69 -0.91
C SER A 26 4.15 -3.79 -0.35
N VAL A 27 3.54 -4.67 0.43
CA VAL A 27 4.16 -5.91 0.93
C VAL A 27 3.14 -7.03 0.86
N VAL A 28 3.65 -8.27 0.76
CA VAL A 28 2.82 -9.47 0.88
C VAL A 28 3.02 -10.05 2.27
N LEU A 29 1.93 -10.19 3.02
CA LEU A 29 1.90 -10.90 4.30
C LEU A 29 0.95 -12.10 4.14
N ALA A 30 1.53 -13.31 4.16
CA ALA A 30 0.81 -14.54 3.85
C ALA A 30 0.11 -14.47 2.47
N ASP A 31 -1.22 -14.41 2.44
CA ASP A 31 -2.08 -14.37 1.25
C ASP A 31 -2.70 -12.99 1.00
N ARG A 32 -2.15 -11.96 1.64
CA ARG A 32 -2.68 -10.59 1.61
C ARG A 32 -1.65 -9.62 1.08
N VAL A 33 -2.08 -8.78 0.13
CA VAL A 33 -1.28 -7.65 -0.34
C VAL A 33 -1.69 -6.43 0.46
N LEU A 34 -0.75 -5.85 1.19
CA LEU A 34 -0.94 -4.59 1.91
C LEU A 34 -0.45 -3.47 1.02
N ILE A 35 -1.24 -2.39 0.92
CA ILE A 35 -0.88 -1.17 0.18
C ILE A 35 -1.03 0.01 1.12
N PHE A 36 0.04 0.77 1.30
CA PHE A 36 0.03 1.97 2.13
C PHE A 36 0.29 3.23 1.31
N GLY A 37 -0.49 4.27 1.62
CA GLY A 37 -0.24 5.64 1.17
C GLY A 37 -0.16 5.81 -0.34
N GLY A 38 0.82 6.58 -0.78
CA GLY A 38 0.95 7.04 -2.16
C GLY A 38 0.31 8.41 -2.35
N ARG A 39 0.13 8.80 -3.61
CA ARG A 39 -0.44 10.09 -4.00
C ARG A 39 -1.56 9.91 -5.00
N ASP A 40 -2.68 10.59 -4.77
CA ASP A 40 -3.87 10.52 -5.62
C ASP A 40 -3.76 11.41 -6.88
N SER A 41 -4.79 11.36 -7.73
CA SER A 41 -4.88 12.17 -8.95
C SER A 41 -4.96 13.68 -8.68
N ASN A 42 -5.29 14.11 -7.47
CA ASN A 42 -5.35 15.51 -7.08
C ASN A 42 -4.01 16.02 -6.54
N GLY A 43 -3.00 15.15 -6.43
CA GLY A 43 -1.70 15.48 -5.86
C GLY A 43 -1.65 15.39 -4.33
N SER A 44 -2.70 14.87 -3.68
CA SER A 44 -2.73 14.67 -2.23
C SER A 44 -2.00 13.39 -1.86
N ASP A 45 -1.06 13.48 -0.92
CA ASP A 45 -0.49 12.30 -0.29
C ASP A 45 -1.55 11.61 0.58
N LEU A 46 -1.44 10.28 0.66
CA LEU A 46 -2.39 9.40 1.34
C LEU A 46 -1.69 8.69 2.51
N ASN A 47 -2.46 8.35 3.53
CA ASN A 47 -2.06 7.51 4.66
C ASN A 47 -3.06 6.39 4.92
N ASP A 48 -3.84 5.98 3.94
CA ASP A 48 -4.72 4.82 4.08
C ASP A 48 -3.92 3.51 3.89
N LEU A 49 -4.28 2.49 4.68
CA LEU A 49 -3.83 1.11 4.49
C LEU A 49 -4.98 0.30 3.90
N TRP A 50 -4.69 -0.37 2.79
CA TRP A 50 -5.60 -1.27 2.13
C TRP A 50 -5.05 -2.68 2.11
N ILE A 51 -5.93 -3.66 2.34
CA ILE A 51 -5.62 -5.08 2.24
C ILE A 51 -6.38 -5.62 1.03
N PHE A 52 -5.65 -6.25 0.11
CA PHE A 52 -6.21 -7.04 -0.98
C PHE A 52 -6.06 -8.51 -0.66
N THR A 53 -7.15 -9.27 -0.77
CA THR A 53 -7.13 -10.74 -0.67
C THR A 53 -7.19 -11.36 -2.06
N ILE A 54 -6.72 -12.60 -2.17
CA ILE A 54 -6.77 -13.37 -3.43
C ILE A 54 -8.21 -13.57 -3.97
N ASP A 55 -9.22 -13.45 -3.12
CA ASP A 55 -10.64 -13.44 -3.48
C ASP A 55 -11.10 -12.11 -4.12
N THR A 56 -10.16 -11.27 -4.57
CA THR A 56 -10.41 -10.00 -5.26
C THR A 56 -11.12 -8.92 -4.45
N ASN A 57 -11.09 -9.05 -3.12
CA ASN A 57 -11.71 -8.11 -2.20
C ASN A 57 -10.70 -7.14 -1.62
N TRP A 58 -11.11 -5.88 -1.52
CA TRP A 58 -10.38 -4.85 -0.80
C TRP A 58 -11.01 -4.60 0.57
N THR A 59 -10.17 -4.35 1.55
CA THR A 59 -10.60 -3.90 2.88
C THR A 59 -9.75 -2.73 3.29
N LYS A 60 -10.39 -1.61 3.62
CA LYS A 60 -9.72 -0.47 4.23
C LYS A 60 -9.50 -0.77 5.70
N VAL A 61 -8.27 -0.63 6.18
CA VAL A 61 -7.96 -0.78 7.60
C VAL A 61 -8.31 0.53 8.31
N GLU A 62 -9.20 0.47 9.29
CA GLU A 62 -9.46 1.58 10.20
C GLU A 62 -8.36 1.66 11.27
N TYR A 63 -7.93 2.87 11.62
CA TYR A 63 -6.80 3.06 12.51
C TYR A 63 -6.94 4.28 13.41
N ASN A 64 -6.19 4.25 14.52
CA ASN A 64 -6.03 5.38 15.42
C ASN A 64 -4.91 6.29 14.90
N MET A 65 -5.24 7.54 14.53
CA MET A 65 -4.30 8.51 13.97
C MET A 65 -3.06 8.76 14.84
N ALA A 66 -3.12 8.54 16.17
CA ALA A 66 -2.00 8.79 17.07
C ALA A 66 -0.82 7.79 16.91
N SER A 67 -1.03 6.65 16.25
CA SER A 67 -0.01 5.59 16.10
C SER A 67 0.12 5.16 14.63
N TRP A 68 -0.02 6.11 13.71
CA TRP A 68 -0.11 5.82 12.29
C TRP A 68 0.85 6.69 11.46
N PRO A 69 1.49 6.14 10.41
CA PRO A 69 2.38 6.96 9.60
C PRO A 69 1.62 8.11 8.94
N PRO A 70 2.20 9.33 8.89
CA PRO A 70 1.61 10.44 8.15
C PRO A 70 1.54 10.15 6.65
N ALA A 71 0.73 10.95 5.96
CA ALA A 71 0.49 10.82 4.54
C ALA A 71 1.77 11.02 3.74
N ARG A 72 2.09 10.05 2.88
CA ARG A 72 3.37 10.02 2.16
C ARG A 72 3.31 9.24 0.86
N SER A 73 4.18 9.62 -0.07
CA SER A 73 4.45 8.89 -1.32
C SER A 73 5.93 8.58 -1.47
N PHE A 74 6.28 7.69 -2.40
CA PHE A 74 7.65 7.26 -2.71
C PHE A 74 8.44 6.68 -1.52
N HIS A 75 7.75 6.17 -0.51
CA HIS A 75 8.34 5.46 0.61
C HIS A 75 8.58 3.99 0.26
N SER A 76 9.29 3.27 1.14
CA SER A 76 9.49 1.82 1.02
C SER A 76 8.82 1.09 2.17
N MET A 77 8.33 -0.11 1.90
CA MET A 77 7.86 -1.05 2.92
C MET A 77 8.59 -2.39 2.79
N SER A 78 8.82 -3.04 3.91
CA SER A 78 9.38 -4.39 3.99
C SER A 78 8.69 -5.19 5.08
N ILE A 79 8.82 -6.51 5.03
CA ILE A 79 8.24 -7.39 6.04
C ILE A 79 9.30 -8.37 6.55
N SER A 80 9.37 -8.50 7.87
CA SER A 80 10.24 -9.47 8.55
C SER A 80 9.57 -9.96 9.83
N GLU A 81 9.59 -11.27 10.06
CA GLU A 81 9.01 -11.90 11.26
C GLU A 81 7.55 -11.47 11.54
N GLY A 82 6.75 -11.28 10.48
CA GLY A 82 5.35 -10.85 10.58
C GLY A 82 5.15 -9.37 10.94
N LYS A 83 6.23 -8.59 11.04
CA LYS A 83 6.19 -7.14 11.26
C LYS A 83 6.46 -6.42 9.95
N VAL A 84 5.62 -5.43 9.67
CA VAL A 84 5.79 -4.54 8.52
C VAL A 84 6.59 -3.33 8.99
N ALA A 85 7.63 -2.99 8.26
CA ALA A 85 8.39 -1.77 8.46
C ALA A 85 8.20 -0.84 7.26
N LEU A 86 8.12 0.46 7.51
CA LEU A 86 8.06 1.51 6.52
C LEU A 86 9.19 2.52 6.77
N PHE A 87 9.82 3.00 5.70
CA PHE A 87 10.86 4.03 5.80
C PHE A 87 10.71 5.12 4.75
N GLY A 88 10.88 6.35 5.22
CA GLY A 88 11.07 7.54 4.40
C GLY A 88 9.89 7.90 3.51
N GLY A 89 10.19 8.37 2.30
CA GLY A 89 9.22 8.93 1.36
C GLY A 89 9.15 10.45 1.42
N ILE A 90 8.08 11.00 0.84
CA ILE A 90 7.85 12.43 0.72
C ILE A 90 6.45 12.76 1.23
N GLU A 91 6.37 13.74 2.13
CA GLU A 91 5.12 14.37 2.58
C GLU A 91 4.95 15.75 1.93
N GLY A 92 3.74 16.05 1.45
CA GLY A 92 3.40 17.34 0.84
C GLY A 92 4.15 17.63 -0.45
N GLY A 93 4.87 16.66 -1.01
CA GLY A 93 5.68 16.79 -2.23
C GLY A 93 6.99 17.56 -2.05
N VAL A 94 7.32 17.94 -0.81
CA VAL A 94 8.47 18.80 -0.51
C VAL A 94 9.28 18.30 0.69
N SER A 95 8.66 17.63 1.65
CA SER A 95 9.33 17.17 2.86
C SER A 95 9.80 15.73 2.67
N VAL A 96 11.12 15.52 2.61
CA VAL A 96 11.71 14.16 2.59
C VAL A 96 11.75 13.64 4.01
N LEU A 97 11.23 12.42 4.21
CA LEU A 97 11.12 11.78 5.51
C LEU A 97 12.27 10.80 5.73
N ASP A 98 12.69 10.65 6.99
CA ASP A 98 13.73 9.73 7.46
C ASP A 98 13.27 8.88 8.67
N ASP A 99 11.97 8.86 8.92
CA ASP A 99 11.35 8.11 10.00
C ASP A 99 11.12 6.64 9.62
N PHE A 100 11.23 5.78 10.63
CA PHE A 100 10.85 4.37 10.56
C PHE A 100 9.51 4.17 11.28
N TRP A 101 8.61 3.43 10.63
CA TRP A 101 7.37 2.91 11.21
C TRP A 101 7.37 1.39 11.18
#